data_AF-E4MCN6-F1
#
_entry.id   AF-E4MCN6-F1
#
_cell.length_a   1.000
_cell.length_b   1.000
_cell.length_c   1.000
_cell.angle_alpha   90.00
_cell.angle_beta   90.00
_cell.angle_gamma   90.00
#
_symmetry.space_group_name_H-M   'P 1'
#
loop_
_entity.id
_entity.type
_entity.pdbx_description
1 polymer ?
#
loop_
_entity_poly.entity_id
_entity_poly.type
_entity_poly.pdbx_seq_one_letter_code
_entity_poly.pdbx_strand_id
1 'polypeptide(L)'
;MIVADKLTLTGSIGVFGMILDTREALKNKLGITIDGVQSNASSSFLATQPLTPVQRSMIMRGVDKVYTTFTNDVAEGRNLPIEKVLDIAGGRVWSGADALGIGLIDTYGGLKTAIALAVDKADLGDNYRVTEVTETPTGFAAFIASLNMSVREAFTRSELGLMMKDYNTVREAFRQQGVLMYSPYKVEIR
;
A
#
# COMPACT_ATOMS: atom_id res chain seq x y z
N MET A 1 -15.90 10.46 -6.95
CA MET A 1 -15.14 10.81 -8.18
C MET A 1 -13.67 10.63 -7.89
N ILE A 2 -12.93 10.01 -8.79
CA ILE A 2 -11.55 9.58 -8.62
C ILE A 2 -10.70 10.19 -9.72
N VAL A 3 -9.61 10.84 -9.34
CA VAL A 3 -8.64 11.48 -10.23
C VAL A 3 -7.30 10.76 -10.08
N ALA A 4 -6.63 10.46 -11.19
CA ALA A 4 -5.28 9.90 -11.15
C ALA A 4 -4.40 10.48 -12.27
N ASP A 5 -3.09 10.50 -12.06
CA ASP A 5 -2.16 10.82 -13.14
C ASP A 5 -2.04 9.62 -14.09
N LYS A 6 -1.67 9.85 -15.35
CA LYS A 6 -1.46 8.76 -16.32
C LYS A 6 -0.41 7.75 -15.85
N LEU A 7 0.58 8.21 -15.08
CA LEU A 7 1.65 7.40 -14.52
C LEU A 7 1.33 6.80 -13.14
N THR A 8 0.16 7.08 -12.57
CA THR A 8 -0.28 6.42 -11.34
C THR A 8 -0.35 4.91 -11.56
N LEU A 9 0.13 4.13 -10.59
CA LEU A 9 -0.14 2.69 -10.52
C LEU A 9 -1.31 2.47 -9.54
N THR A 10 -2.39 1.88 -10.03
CA THR A 10 -3.64 1.65 -9.29
C THR A 10 -4.19 0.25 -9.55
N GLY A 11 -5.41 -0.04 -9.09
CA GLY A 11 -6.03 -1.36 -9.19
C GLY A 11 -5.64 -2.21 -7.98
N SER A 12 -4.98 -3.35 -8.24
CA SER A 12 -4.66 -4.35 -7.21
C SER A 12 -5.92 -4.84 -6.47
N ILE A 13 -7.02 -5.00 -7.21
CA ILE A 13 -8.30 -5.50 -6.67
C ILE A 13 -8.15 -7.01 -6.47
N GLY A 14 -7.66 -7.40 -5.29
CA GLY A 14 -7.34 -8.76 -4.92
C GLY A 14 -7.06 -8.89 -3.43
N VAL A 15 -7.18 -10.11 -2.90
CA VAL A 15 -6.94 -10.41 -1.49
C VAL A 15 -6.00 -11.60 -1.42
N PHE A 16 -4.94 -11.48 -0.62
CA PHE A 16 -4.05 -12.58 -0.32
C PHE A 16 -3.75 -12.60 1.17
N GLY A 17 -3.49 -13.80 1.70
CA GLY A 17 -3.06 -14.02 3.06
C GLY A 17 -1.76 -14.82 3.05
N MET A 18 -0.85 -14.48 3.96
CA MET A 18 0.41 -15.20 4.13
C MET A 18 0.50 -15.71 5.57
N ILE A 19 0.81 -17.00 5.71
CA ILE A 19 1.09 -17.64 7.00
C ILE A 19 2.49 -18.22 6.90
N LEU A 20 3.35 -17.78 7.80
CA LEU A 20 4.74 -18.22 7.88
C LEU A 20 4.83 -19.43 8.80
N ASP A 21 5.37 -20.53 8.31
CA ASP A 21 5.73 -21.68 9.14
C ASP A 21 7.21 -21.55 9.55
N THR A 22 7.44 -21.22 10.81
CA THR A 22 8.80 -21.00 11.35
C THR A 22 9.37 -22.22 12.06
N ARG A 23 8.63 -23.33 12.16
CA ARG A 23 8.97 -24.43 13.08
C ARG A 23 10.25 -25.14 12.68
N GLU A 24 10.44 -25.40 11.40
CA GLU A 24 11.70 -26.01 10.92
C GLU A 24 12.89 -25.10 11.13
N ALA A 25 12.72 -23.79 10.93
CA ALA A 25 13.78 -22.82 11.18
C ALA A 25 14.14 -22.77 12.68
N LEU A 26 13.14 -22.67 13.56
CA LEU A 26 13.34 -22.66 15.01
C LEU A 26 13.99 -23.97 15.51
N LYS A 27 13.51 -25.12 15.04
CA LYS A 27 14.05 -26.43 15.42
C LYS A 27 15.47 -26.64 14.90
N ASN A 28 15.70 -26.44 13.60
CA ASN A 28 16.95 -26.83 12.95
C ASN A 28 18.07 -25.79 13.12
N LYS A 29 17.75 -24.53 13.41
CA LYS A 29 18.75 -23.46 13.61
C LYS A 29 18.95 -23.08 15.07
N LEU A 30 17.89 -23.12 15.89
CA LEU A 30 17.93 -22.64 17.27
C LEU A 30 17.71 -23.76 18.30
N GLY A 31 17.35 -24.98 17.87
CA GLY A 31 17.05 -26.09 18.78
C GLY A 31 15.76 -25.90 19.59
N ILE A 32 14.92 -24.94 19.22
CA ILE A 32 13.69 -24.62 19.95
C ILE A 32 12.53 -25.46 19.41
N THR A 33 11.86 -26.18 20.29
CA THR A 33 10.63 -26.92 20.00
C THR A 33 9.46 -26.30 20.76
N ILE A 34 8.31 -26.20 20.10
CA ILE A 34 7.08 -25.66 20.70
C ILE A 34 6.07 -26.79 20.82
N ASP A 35 5.54 -27.00 22.02
CA ASP A 35 4.49 -27.96 22.32
C ASP A 35 3.35 -27.25 23.06
N GLY A 36 2.12 -27.76 22.95
CA GLY A 36 0.95 -27.10 23.53
C GLY A 36 -0.27 -28.01 23.67
N VAL A 37 -1.00 -27.82 24.77
CA VAL A 37 -2.27 -28.49 25.04
C VAL A 37 -3.41 -27.70 24.41
N GLN A 38 -4.30 -28.37 23.69
CA GLN A 38 -5.39 -27.75 22.94
C GLN A 38 -6.74 -28.27 23.44
N SER A 39 -7.73 -27.38 23.52
CA SER A 39 -9.10 -27.76 23.90
C SER A 39 -9.91 -28.33 22.73
N ASN A 40 -9.57 -27.96 21.48
CA ASN A 40 -10.14 -28.55 20.27
C ASN A 40 -9.16 -28.49 19.08
N ALA A 41 -9.46 -29.22 18.00
CA ALA A 41 -8.59 -29.31 16.82
C ALA A 41 -8.37 -27.99 16.05
N SER A 42 -9.24 -26.99 16.26
CA SER A 42 -9.17 -25.66 15.62
C SER A 42 -8.59 -24.59 16.55
N SER A 43 -8.31 -24.91 17.81
CA SER A 43 -7.75 -23.97 18.79
C SER A 43 -6.22 -23.88 18.74
N SER A 44 -5.60 -24.58 17.79
CA SER A 44 -4.16 -24.56 17.61
C SER A 44 -3.66 -23.17 17.24
N PHE A 45 -2.62 -22.70 17.92
CA PHE A 45 -1.94 -21.47 17.56
C PHE A 45 -1.09 -21.71 16.30
N LEU A 46 -1.20 -20.82 15.31
CA LEU A 46 -0.58 -20.94 13.97
C LEU A 46 0.93 -21.26 13.95
N ALA A 47 1.63 -21.06 15.07
CA ALA A 47 3.07 -21.31 15.20
C ALA A 47 3.44 -22.71 15.76
N THR A 48 2.48 -23.52 16.21
CA THR A 48 2.78 -24.82 16.86
C THR A 48 2.61 -26.02 15.92
N GLN A 49 1.73 -25.92 14.93
CA GLN A 49 1.42 -27.00 13.99
C GLN A 49 1.21 -26.48 12.56
N PRO A 50 1.42 -27.30 11.51
CA PRO A 50 1.09 -26.89 10.16
C PRO A 50 -0.43 -26.76 10.01
N LEU A 51 -0.87 -25.92 9.08
CA LEU A 51 -2.29 -25.78 8.79
C LEU A 51 -2.89 -27.11 8.35
N THR A 52 -3.93 -27.55 9.07
CA THR A 52 -4.75 -28.68 8.62
C THR A 52 -5.56 -28.29 7.38
N PRO A 53 -6.01 -29.27 6.57
CA PRO A 53 -6.91 -28.99 5.43
C PRO A 53 -8.16 -28.21 5.83
N VAL A 54 -8.71 -28.48 7.02
CA VAL A 54 -9.90 -27.80 7.55
C VAL A 54 -9.60 -26.32 7.87
N GLN A 55 -8.49 -26.04 8.56
CA GLN A 55 -8.06 -24.67 8.87
C GLN A 55 -7.73 -23.89 7.60
N ARG A 56 -7.04 -24.52 6.63
CA ARG A 56 -6.76 -23.91 5.33
C ARG A 56 -8.05 -23.53 4.61
N SER A 57 -9.04 -24.43 4.59
CA SER A 57 -10.35 -24.14 3.99
C SER A 57 -11.10 -23.01 4.71
N MET A 58 -11.02 -22.93 6.05
CA MET A 58 -11.57 -21.82 6.82
C MET A 58 -10.94 -20.48 6.45
N ILE A 59 -9.61 -20.42 6.34
CA ILE A 59 -8.89 -19.22 5.94
C ILE A 59 -9.26 -18.82 4.51
N MET A 60 -9.29 -19.78 3.58
CA MET A 60 -9.69 -19.50 2.19
C MET A 60 -11.11 -18.95 2.10
N ARG A 61 -12.07 -19.47 2.85
CA ARG A 61 -13.43 -18.87 2.92
C ARG A 61 -13.40 -17.42 3.40
N GLY A 62 -12.50 -17.09 4.32
CA GLY A 62 -12.28 -15.71 4.76
C GLY A 62 -11.75 -14.83 3.63
N VAL A 63 -10.75 -15.31 2.89
CA VAL A 63 -10.19 -14.63 1.70
C VAL A 63 -11.27 -14.40 0.65
N ASP A 64 -12.05 -15.44 0.31
CA ASP A 64 -13.14 -15.37 -0.67
C ASP A 64 -14.21 -14.35 -0.25
N LYS A 65 -14.55 -14.32 1.04
CA LYS A 65 -15.51 -13.34 1.59
C LYS A 65 -15.00 -11.91 1.41
N VAL A 66 -13.75 -11.63 1.78
CA VAL A 66 -13.17 -10.28 1.64
C VAL A 66 -13.06 -9.90 0.16
N TYR A 67 -12.66 -10.84 -0.70
CA TYR A 67 -12.58 -10.60 -2.14
C TYR A 67 -13.94 -10.25 -2.72
N THR A 68 -14.99 -11.01 -2.35
CA THR A 68 -16.37 -10.74 -2.77
C THR A 68 -16.84 -9.36 -2.31
N THR A 69 -16.59 -8.99 -1.05
CA THR A 69 -16.91 -7.65 -0.56
C THR A 69 -16.19 -6.58 -1.37
N PHE A 70 -14.87 -6.72 -1.56
CA PHE A 70 -14.07 -5.72 -2.28
C PHE A 70 -14.55 -5.56 -3.73
N THR A 71 -14.84 -6.65 -4.45
CA THR A 71 -15.34 -6.56 -5.83
C THR A 71 -16.73 -5.93 -5.90
N ASN A 72 -17.59 -6.19 -4.92
CA ASN A 72 -18.92 -5.57 -4.85
C ASN A 72 -18.83 -4.07 -4.56
N ASP A 73 -17.98 -3.66 -3.60
CA ASP A 73 -17.76 -2.24 -3.28
C ASP A 73 -17.22 -1.47 -4.50
N VAL A 74 -16.32 -2.09 -5.28
CA VAL A 74 -15.84 -1.51 -6.53
C VAL A 74 -16.96 -1.43 -7.57
N ALA A 75 -17.76 -2.49 -7.74
CA ALA A 75 -18.87 -2.51 -8.67
C ALA A 75 -19.88 -1.39 -8.35
N GLU A 76 -20.28 -1.26 -7.10
CA GLU A 76 -21.19 -0.21 -6.62
C GLU A 76 -20.56 1.18 -6.77
N GLY A 77 -19.36 1.38 -6.24
CA GLY A 77 -18.69 2.69 -6.23
C GLY A 77 -18.28 3.21 -7.61
N ARG A 78 -18.12 2.32 -8.59
CA ARG A 78 -17.81 2.67 -9.99
C ARG A 78 -19.01 2.54 -10.92
N ASN A 79 -20.15 2.08 -10.42
CA ASN A 79 -21.34 1.76 -11.21
C ASN A 79 -21.02 0.85 -12.41
N LEU A 80 -20.26 -0.22 -12.15
CA LEU A 80 -19.86 -1.22 -13.14
C LEU A 80 -20.59 -2.55 -12.86
N PRO A 81 -20.99 -3.31 -13.90
CA PRO A 81 -21.43 -4.70 -13.71
C PRO A 81 -20.36 -5.51 -12.99
N ILE A 82 -20.76 -6.40 -12.09
CA ILE A 82 -19.83 -7.22 -11.31
C ILE A 82 -18.94 -8.07 -12.22
N GLU A 83 -19.46 -8.56 -13.34
CA GLU A 83 -18.73 -9.34 -14.34
C GLU A 83 -17.56 -8.53 -14.91
N LYS A 84 -17.79 -7.24 -15.20
CA LYS A 84 -16.75 -6.34 -15.70
C LYS A 84 -15.69 -6.07 -14.63
N VAL A 85 -16.08 -5.97 -13.35
CA VAL A 85 -15.12 -5.81 -12.25
C VAL A 85 -14.26 -7.06 -12.12
N LEU A 86 -14.85 -8.26 -12.16
CA LEU A 86 -14.11 -9.52 -12.11
C LEU A 86 -13.12 -9.63 -13.29
N ASP A 87 -13.51 -9.18 -14.48
CA ASP A 87 -12.67 -9.14 -15.69
C ASP A 87 -11.47 -8.18 -15.59
N ILE A 88 -11.45 -7.23 -14.66
CA ILE A 88 -10.33 -6.30 -14.42
C ILE A 88 -9.65 -6.48 -13.05
N ALA A 89 -10.22 -7.32 -12.18
CA ALA A 89 -9.70 -7.65 -10.85
C ALA A 89 -8.71 -8.84 -10.89
N GLY A 90 -8.55 -9.54 -9.77
CA GLY A 90 -7.66 -10.68 -9.63
C GLY A 90 -6.23 -10.28 -9.24
N GLY A 91 -6.08 -9.14 -8.56
CA GLY A 91 -4.80 -8.61 -8.13
C GLY A 91 -3.97 -7.91 -9.21
N ARG A 92 -4.51 -7.70 -10.42
CA ARG A 92 -3.84 -6.95 -11.49
C ARG A 92 -3.68 -5.49 -11.12
N VAL A 93 -2.50 -4.95 -11.45
CA VAL A 93 -2.19 -3.52 -11.36
C VAL A 93 -2.43 -2.88 -12.72
N TRP A 94 -3.00 -1.68 -12.71
CA TRP A 94 -3.31 -0.89 -13.89
C TRP A 94 -2.59 0.45 -13.84
N SER A 95 -2.09 0.92 -14.99
CA SER A 95 -1.65 2.30 -15.11
C SER A 95 -2.86 3.24 -15.02
N GLY A 96 -2.66 4.49 -14.61
CA GLY A 96 -3.72 5.49 -14.62
C GLY A 96 -4.28 5.70 -16.02
N ALA A 97 -3.42 5.65 -17.04
CA ALA A 97 -3.80 5.70 -18.45
C ALA A 97 -4.81 4.61 -18.84
N ASP A 98 -4.59 3.36 -18.39
CA ASP A 98 -5.51 2.26 -18.68
C ASP A 98 -6.75 2.31 -17.77
N ALA A 99 -6.56 2.73 -16.52
CA ALA A 99 -7.59 2.78 -15.49
C ALA A 99 -8.80 3.64 -15.89
N LEU A 100 -8.59 4.70 -16.69
CA LEU A 100 -9.68 5.53 -17.20
C LEU A 100 -10.57 4.73 -18.16
N GLY A 101 -9.98 4.00 -19.10
CA GLY A 101 -10.71 3.25 -20.12
C GLY A 101 -11.53 2.08 -19.54
N ILE A 102 -11.05 1.48 -18.46
CA ILE A 102 -11.76 0.39 -17.76
C ILE A 102 -12.73 0.90 -16.68
N GLY A 103 -12.74 2.20 -16.41
CA GLY A 103 -13.69 2.85 -15.49
C GLY A 103 -13.28 2.84 -14.02
N LEU A 104 -12.02 2.55 -13.68
CA LEU A 104 -11.52 2.63 -12.30
C LEU A 104 -11.28 4.07 -11.82
N ILE A 105 -11.06 5.00 -12.75
CA ILE A 105 -10.96 6.44 -12.46
C ILE A 105 -11.93 7.23 -13.34
N ASP A 106 -12.20 8.48 -12.98
CA ASP A 106 -13.14 9.35 -13.70
C ASP A 106 -12.42 10.34 -14.64
N THR A 107 -11.20 10.78 -14.29
CA THR A 107 -10.42 11.69 -15.12
C THR A 107 -8.94 11.68 -14.77
N TYR A 108 -8.13 12.22 -15.68
CA TYR A 108 -6.72 12.47 -15.44
C TYR A 108 -6.49 13.75 -14.64
N GLY A 109 -5.50 13.73 -13.75
CA GLY A 109 -5.05 14.92 -13.06
C GLY A 109 -4.31 14.63 -11.77
N GLY A 110 -4.09 15.67 -10.98
CA GLY A 110 -3.49 15.56 -9.66
C GLY A 110 -4.31 16.26 -8.60
N LEU A 111 -3.66 16.57 -7.47
CA LEU A 111 -4.30 17.19 -6.30
C LEU A 111 -5.06 18.49 -6.66
N LYS A 112 -4.48 19.35 -7.51
CA LYS A 112 -5.13 20.61 -7.94
C LYS A 112 -6.45 20.35 -8.66
N THR A 113 -6.46 19.36 -9.57
CA THR A 113 -7.66 18.95 -10.31
C THR A 113 -8.71 18.38 -9.35
N ALA A 114 -8.30 17.53 -8.41
CA ALA A 114 -9.20 16.96 -7.41
C ALA A 114 -9.84 18.04 -6.51
N ILE A 115 -9.07 19.05 -6.08
CA ILE A 115 -9.59 20.19 -5.29
C ILE A 115 -10.58 21.00 -6.11
N ALA A 116 -10.23 21.40 -7.34
CA ALA A 116 -11.10 22.20 -8.19
C ALA A 116 -12.45 21.49 -8.43
N LEU A 117 -12.40 20.19 -8.70
CA LEU A 117 -13.58 19.36 -8.88
C LEU A 117 -14.43 19.19 -7.61
N ALA A 118 -13.80 19.14 -6.43
CA ALA A 118 -14.51 19.08 -5.16
C ALA A 118 -15.20 20.42 -4.83
N VAL A 119 -14.53 21.54 -5.09
CA VAL A 119 -15.08 22.91 -4.94
C VAL A 119 -16.30 23.10 -5.83
N ASP A 120 -16.19 22.71 -7.10
CA ASP A 120 -17.28 22.76 -8.07
C ASP A 120 -18.49 21.91 -7.62
N LYS A 121 -18.25 20.66 -7.19
CA LYS A 121 -19.31 19.78 -6.68
C LYS A 121 -19.99 20.27 -5.40
N ALA A 122 -19.30 21.07 -4.60
CA ALA A 122 -19.80 21.61 -3.34
C ALA A 122 -20.36 23.04 -3.48
N ASP A 123 -20.36 23.60 -4.69
CA ASP A 123 -20.85 24.95 -5.01
C ASP A 123 -20.23 26.06 -4.11
N LEU A 124 -18.92 25.96 -3.85
CA LEU A 124 -18.22 26.87 -2.94
C LEU A 124 -17.69 28.15 -3.61
N GLY A 125 -17.66 28.20 -4.95
CA GLY A 125 -17.07 29.30 -5.71
C GLY A 125 -15.61 29.58 -5.31
N ASP A 126 -15.23 30.86 -5.28
CA ASP A 126 -13.86 31.28 -4.96
C ASP A 126 -13.57 31.38 -3.45
N ASN A 127 -14.59 31.22 -2.60
CA ASN A 127 -14.47 31.45 -1.16
C ASN A 127 -14.26 30.15 -0.38
N TYR A 128 -13.13 29.50 -0.60
CA TYR A 128 -12.74 28.29 0.13
C TYR A 128 -11.30 28.35 0.61
N ARG A 129 -10.99 27.56 1.65
CA ARG A 129 -9.63 27.38 2.17
C ARG A 129 -9.28 25.91 2.24
N VAL A 130 -8.18 25.54 1.62
CA VAL A 130 -7.59 24.20 1.76
C VAL A 130 -6.72 24.20 2.99
N THR A 131 -6.98 23.27 3.91
CA THR A 131 -6.16 23.05 5.11
C THR A 131 -5.74 21.60 5.13
N GLU A 132 -4.44 21.35 5.29
CA GLU A 132 -3.94 20.00 5.50
C GLU A 132 -4.20 19.59 6.95
N VAL A 133 -4.93 18.49 7.13
CA VAL A 133 -5.15 17.89 8.45
C VAL A 133 -4.23 16.68 8.54
N THR A 134 -3.13 16.81 9.27
CA THR A 134 -2.25 15.68 9.55
C THR A 134 -2.76 14.92 10.77
N GLU A 135 -3.60 13.92 10.54
CA GLU A 135 -3.84 12.90 11.55
C GLU A 135 -2.65 11.94 11.55
N THR A 136 -1.93 11.83 12.66
CA THR A 136 -0.93 10.77 12.82
C THR A 136 -1.69 9.44 12.84
N PRO A 137 -1.54 8.58 11.83
CA PRO A 137 -2.25 7.31 11.81
C PRO A 137 -1.87 6.54 13.08
N THR A 138 -2.87 6.00 13.78
CA THR A 138 -2.66 5.16 14.96
C THR A 138 -3.11 3.73 14.66
N GLY A 139 -2.56 2.77 15.41
CA GLY A 139 -2.91 1.35 15.25
C GLY A 139 -2.59 0.77 13.87
N PHE A 140 -3.54 0.05 13.28
CA PHE A 140 -3.35 -0.68 12.01
C PHE A 140 -3.09 0.24 10.81
N ALA A 141 -3.68 1.45 10.81
CA ALA A 141 -3.44 2.43 9.75
C ALA A 141 -1.97 2.89 9.72
N ALA A 142 -1.33 3.03 10.90
CA ALA A 142 0.09 3.35 11.00
C ALA A 142 0.98 2.24 10.42
N PHE A 143 0.59 0.98 10.67
CA PHE A 143 1.28 -0.18 10.14
C PHE A 143 1.20 -0.27 8.60
N ILE A 144 0.04 -0.03 8.00
CA ILE A 144 -0.09 0.00 6.53
C ILE A 144 0.69 1.18 5.92
N ALA A 145 0.65 2.36 6.57
CA ALA A 145 1.41 3.52 6.12
C ALA A 145 2.92 3.25 6.10
N SER A 146 3.45 2.52 7.09
CA SER A 146 4.88 2.17 7.13
C SER A 146 5.28 1.18 6.04
N LEU A 147 4.41 0.24 5.66
CA LEU A 147 4.63 -0.64 4.51
C LEU A 147 4.71 0.14 3.20
N ASN A 148 3.78 1.08 2.96
CA ASN A 148 3.79 1.92 1.76
C ASN A 148 5.06 2.79 1.65
N MET A 149 5.52 3.36 2.76
CA MET A 149 6.78 4.12 2.80
C MET A 149 7.99 3.24 2.47
N SER A 150 8.01 2.01 2.98
CA SER A 150 9.11 1.05 2.75
C SER A 150 9.23 0.68 1.27
N VAL A 151 8.10 0.46 0.59
CA VAL A 151 8.05 0.18 -0.85
C VAL A 151 8.53 1.38 -1.66
N ARG A 152 8.11 2.59 -1.29
CA ARG A 152 8.56 3.83 -1.95
C ARG A 152 10.06 4.05 -1.80
N GLU A 153 10.61 3.77 -0.62
CA GLU A 153 12.05 3.87 -0.37
C GLU A 153 12.84 2.82 -1.17
N ALA A 154 12.35 1.58 -1.24
CA ALA A 154 12.97 0.52 -2.04
C ALA A 154 13.01 0.85 -3.54
N PHE A 155 11.91 1.37 -4.10
CA PHE A 155 11.85 1.84 -5.49
C PHE A 155 12.78 3.03 -5.73
N THR A 156 12.80 4.00 -4.82
CA THR A 156 13.68 5.17 -4.91
C THR A 156 15.16 4.74 -4.90
N ARG A 157 15.52 3.76 -4.05
CA ARG A 157 16.87 3.20 -4.00
C ARG A 157 17.24 2.42 -5.27
N SER A 158 16.30 1.71 -5.89
CA SER A 158 16.58 0.92 -7.10
C SER A 158 16.72 1.78 -8.36
N GLU A 159 15.91 2.84 -8.50
CA GLU A 159 15.97 3.73 -9.67
C GLU A 159 17.13 4.73 -9.58
N LEU A 160 17.44 5.24 -8.38
CA LEU A 160 18.48 6.26 -8.18
C LEU A 160 19.79 5.68 -7.64
N GLY A 161 20.05 4.37 -7.76
CA GLY A 161 21.14 3.68 -7.05
C GLY A 161 22.52 4.37 -7.09
N LEU A 162 22.88 5.02 -8.20
CA LEU A 162 24.11 5.83 -8.30
C LEU A 162 23.95 7.29 -7.85
N MET A 163 22.77 7.89 -8.05
CA MET A 163 22.45 9.27 -7.67
C MET A 163 21.93 9.42 -6.23
N MET A 164 21.70 8.33 -5.50
CA MET A 164 21.14 8.35 -4.14
C MET A 164 22.06 9.07 -3.15
N LYS A 165 23.38 8.97 -3.37
CA LYS A 165 24.40 9.69 -2.60
C LYS A 165 24.27 11.20 -2.80
N ASP A 166 24.01 11.63 -4.02
CA ASP A 166 23.82 13.04 -4.37
C ASP A 166 22.44 13.54 -3.91
N TYR A 167 21.40 12.72 -4.05
CA TYR A 167 20.05 13.02 -3.59
C TYR A 167 19.98 13.29 -2.08
N ASN A 168 20.64 12.46 -1.27
CA ASN A 168 20.69 12.68 0.18
C ASN A 168 21.46 13.96 0.53
N THR A 169 22.55 14.25 -0.17
CA THR A 169 23.34 15.47 0.01
C THR A 169 22.51 16.71 -0.32
N VAL A 170 21.74 16.66 -1.42
CA VAL A 170 20.85 17.74 -1.86
C VAL A 170 19.67 17.89 -0.88
N ARG A 171 19.06 16.79 -0.43
CA ARG A 171 17.95 16.81 0.54
C ARG A 171 18.38 17.36 1.91
N GLU A 172 19.59 17.04 2.36
CA GLU A 172 20.15 17.62 3.58
C GLU A 172 20.44 19.11 3.41
N ALA A 173 20.99 19.54 2.27
CA ALA A 173 21.19 20.95 1.96
C ALA A 173 19.87 21.74 1.95
N PHE A 174 18.80 21.19 1.35
CA PHE A 174 17.47 21.82 1.36
C PHE A 174 16.78 21.83 2.73
N ARG A 175 17.23 21.00 3.68
CA ARG A 175 16.73 21.00 5.06
C ARG A 175 17.45 22.00 5.95
N GLN A 176 18.63 22.49 5.56
CA GLN A 176 19.36 23.51 6.30
C GLN A 176 18.85 24.90 5.91
N GLN A 177 18.45 25.71 6.89
CA GLN A 177 18.10 27.11 6.67
C GLN A 177 19.33 28.00 6.91
N GLY A 178 19.83 28.67 5.86
CA GLY A 178 21.01 29.55 5.92
C GLY A 178 21.72 29.69 4.57
N VAL A 179 22.82 30.46 4.54
CA VAL A 179 23.67 30.58 3.33
C VAL A 179 24.48 29.29 3.15
N LEU A 180 24.17 28.56 2.09
CA LEU A 180 24.84 27.31 1.73
C LEU A 180 26.04 27.58 0.81
N MET A 181 27.20 27.03 1.15
CA MET A 181 28.38 26.99 0.28
C MET A 181 28.57 25.56 -0.23
N TYR A 182 28.55 25.39 -1.55
CA TYR A 182 28.81 24.10 -2.19
C TYR A 182 30.31 23.93 -2.44
N SER A 183 30.93 22.91 -1.83
CA SER A 183 32.30 22.49 -2.11
C SER A 183 32.30 21.07 -2.69
N PRO A 184 32.94 20.83 -3.85
CA PRO A 184 33.00 19.50 -4.46
C PRO A 184 33.95 18.52 -3.73
N TYR A 185 34.67 18.98 -2.71
CA TYR A 185 35.58 18.14 -1.91
C TYR A 185 35.12 18.09 -0.46
N LYS A 186 34.93 16.86 0.05
CA LYS A 186 34.59 16.59 1.45
C LYS A 186 35.88 16.36 2.23
N VAL A 187 36.22 17.26 3.14
CA VAL A 187 37.41 17.12 4.00
C VAL A 187 37.07 16.14 5.13
N GLU A 188 37.65 14.94 5.08
CA GLU A 188 37.62 13.99 6.20
C GLU A 188 38.83 14.25 7.09
N ILE A 189 38.57 14.73 8.30
CA ILE A 189 39.60 14.86 9.34
C ILE A 189 39.61 13.54 10.11
N ARG A 190 40.77 12.88 10.13
CA ARG A 190 41.03 11.64 10.87
C ARG A 190 41.42 11.93 12.32
#